data_AF-A0A1G4K482-F1
#
_entry.id   AF-A0A1G4K482-F1
#
_cell.length_a   1.000
_cell.length_b   1.000
_cell.length_c   1.000
_cell.angle_alpha   90.00
_cell.angle_beta   90.00
_cell.angle_gamma   90.00
#
_symmetry.space_group_name_H-M   'P 1'
#
loop_
_entity.id
_entity.type
_entity.pdbx_description
1 polymer ?
#
loop_
_entity_poly.entity_id
_entity_poly.type
_entity_poly.pdbx_seq_one_letter_code
_entity_poly.pdbx_strand_id
1 'polypeptide(L)'
;MTPFGAGLRSTQHAADLEELERLNVSLLDQFHKLSDLNNVNYSADKVIKEHISHLKRYNELRDTGLALAQMIADEKNCKIKEVFEEMNYDMSDKL
;
A
#
# COMPACT_ATOMS: atom_id res chain seq x y z
N MET A 1 35.84 -4.67 33.48
CA MET A 1 34.85 -4.28 32.47
C MET A 1 35.61 -3.63 31.32
N THR A 2 35.65 -4.27 30.15
CA THR A 2 36.50 -3.86 29.03
C THR A 2 35.81 -2.75 28.19
N PRO A 3 36.48 -1.61 27.93
CA PRO A 3 35.93 -0.47 27.17
C PRO A 3 35.86 -0.71 25.65
N PHE A 4 36.35 -1.86 25.16
CA PHE A 4 36.47 -2.17 23.73
C PHE A 4 35.13 -2.39 23.01
N GLY A 5 34.07 -2.81 23.71
CA GLY A 5 32.77 -3.11 23.09
C GLY A 5 31.95 -1.88 22.66
N ALA A 6 32.18 -0.73 23.29
CA ALA A 6 31.44 0.51 23.01
C ALA A 6 31.95 1.20 21.73
N GLY A 7 33.28 1.18 21.51
CA GLY A 7 33.89 1.77 20.31
C GLY A 7 33.52 1.02 19.02
N LEU A 8 33.51 -0.31 19.03
CA LEU A 8 33.13 -1.12 17.87
C LEU A 8 31.66 -0.96 17.47
N ARG A 9 30.76 -0.83 18.45
CA ARG A 9 29.34 -0.55 18.19
C ARG A 9 29.14 0.84 17.59
N SER A 10 29.86 1.84 18.11
CA SER A 10 29.80 3.20 17.58
C SER A 10 30.29 3.29 16.13
N THR A 11 31.33 2.54 15.76
CA THR A 11 31.82 2.49 14.37
C THR A 11 30.87 1.74 13.45
N GLN A 12 30.24 0.67 13.92
CA GLN A 12 29.23 -0.05 13.15
C GLN A 12 28.02 0.84 12.86
N HIS A 13 27.48 1.52 13.88
CA HIS A 13 26.35 2.42 13.70
C HIS A 13 26.65 3.58 12.75
N ALA A 14 27.88 4.08 12.73
CA ALA A 14 28.29 5.11 11.78
C ALA A 14 28.31 4.59 10.33
N ALA A 15 28.82 3.37 10.11
CA ALA A 15 28.81 2.73 8.79
C ALA A 15 27.38 2.44 8.31
N ASP A 16 26.51 1.96 9.20
CA ASP A 16 25.09 1.70 8.90
C ASP A 16 24.35 3.01 8.53
N LEU A 17 24.63 4.11 9.25
CA LEU A 17 24.07 5.43 8.94
C LEU A 17 24.49 5.92 7.55
N GLU A 18 25.78 5.80 7.23
CA GLU A 18 26.29 6.21 5.92
C GLU A 18 25.67 5.39 4.78
N GLU A 19 25.46 4.09 5.00
CA GLU A 19 24.75 3.23 4.05
C GLU A 19 23.29 3.64 3.87
N LEU A 20 22.57 3.90 4.97
CA LEU A 20 21.19 4.36 4.93
C LEU A 20 21.04 5.71 4.21
N GLU A 21 21.97 6.63 4.43
CA GLU A 21 21.98 7.91 3.73
C GLU A 21 22.18 7.73 2.22
N ARG A 22 23.14 6.89 1.80
CA ARG A 22 23.34 6.57 0.37
C ARG A 22 22.11 5.96 -0.27
N LEU A 23 21.46 5.01 0.42
CA LEU A 23 20.24 4.37 -0.06
C LEU A 23 19.08 5.38 -0.15
N ASN A 24 18.95 6.26 0.83
CA ASN A 24 17.91 7.29 0.84
C ASN A 24 18.05 8.22 -0.37
N VAL A 25 19.27 8.70 -0.65
CA VAL A 25 19.55 9.55 -1.82
C VAL A 25 19.19 8.83 -3.12
N SER A 26 19.60 7.56 -3.26
CA SER A 26 19.28 6.75 -4.44
C SER A 26 17.77 6.55 -4.62
N LEU A 27 17.03 6.30 -3.55
CA LEU A 27 15.58 6.14 -3.59
C LEU A 27 14.85 7.43 -3.94
N LEU A 28 15.33 8.58 -3.42
CA LEU A 28 14.77 9.89 -3.78
C LEU A 28 14.97 10.21 -5.25
N ASP A 29 16.13 9.91 -5.82
CA ASP A 29 16.39 10.08 -7.25
C ASP A 29 15.46 9.21 -8.11
N GLN A 30 15.26 7.95 -7.73
CA GLN A 30 14.30 7.07 -8.39
C GLN A 30 12.86 7.59 -8.29
N PHE A 31 12.46 8.09 -7.12
CA PHE A 31 11.15 8.69 -6.91
C PHE A 31 10.93 9.90 -7.81
N HIS A 32 11.91 10.81 -7.92
CA HIS A 32 11.81 11.97 -8.79
C HIS A 32 11.67 11.57 -10.27
N LYS A 33 12.51 10.64 -10.75
CA LYS A 33 12.44 10.14 -12.12
C LYS A 33 11.07 9.54 -12.46
N LEU A 34 10.52 8.72 -11.56
CA LEU A 34 9.20 8.13 -11.74
C LEU A 34 8.10 9.18 -11.64
N SER A 35 8.23 10.15 -10.74
CA SER A 35 7.27 11.23 -10.59
C SER A 35 7.19 12.09 -11.85
N ASP A 36 8.33 12.43 -12.44
CA ASP A 36 8.41 13.18 -13.70
C ASP A 36 7.78 12.38 -14.85
N LEU A 37 8.11 11.09 -14.98
CA LEU A 37 7.55 10.21 -16.01
C LEU A 37 6.02 10.11 -15.93
N ASN A 38 5.47 10.11 -14.72
CA ASN A 38 4.04 9.97 -14.46
C ASN A 38 3.32 11.31 -14.24
N ASN A 39 3.99 12.45 -14.42
CA ASN A 39 3.47 13.79 -14.16
C ASN A 39 2.89 13.96 -12.74
N VAL A 40 3.54 13.36 -11.75
CA VAL A 40 3.15 13.41 -10.33
C VAL A 40 3.91 14.53 -9.64
N ASN A 41 3.21 15.63 -9.32
CA ASN A 41 3.80 16.79 -8.64
C ASN A 41 3.57 16.79 -7.11
N TYR A 42 3.60 15.61 -6.50
CA TYR A 42 3.36 15.44 -5.06
C TYR A 42 4.59 14.90 -4.35
N SER A 43 4.74 15.21 -3.07
CA SER A 43 5.78 14.60 -2.24
C SER A 43 5.52 13.10 -2.05
N ALA A 44 6.59 12.32 -1.84
CA ALA A 44 6.48 10.88 -1.58
C ALA A 44 5.51 10.56 -0.42
N ASP A 45 5.59 11.31 0.67
CA ASP A 45 4.67 11.16 1.82
C ASP A 45 3.20 11.39 1.43
N LYS A 46 2.92 12.39 0.58
CA LYS A 46 1.56 12.65 0.12
C LYS A 46 1.06 11.52 -0.79
N VAL A 47 1.90 11.03 -1.71
CA VAL A 47 1.56 9.89 -2.59
C VAL A 47 1.23 8.65 -1.76
N ILE A 48 2.05 8.33 -0.76
CA ILE A 48 1.83 7.19 0.14
C ILE A 48 0.51 7.34 0.91
N LYS A 49 0.26 8.53 1.50
CA LYS A 49 -0.97 8.79 2.25
C LYS A 49 -2.23 8.66 1.40
N GLU A 50 -2.21 9.24 0.20
CA GLU A 50 -3.32 9.11 -0.76
C GLU A 50 -3.56 7.64 -1.14
N HIS A 51 -2.49 6.89 -1.41
CA HIS A 51 -2.61 5.47 -1.74
C HIS A 51 -3.22 4.65 -0.58
N ILE A 52 -2.78 4.88 0.66
CA ILE A 52 -3.34 4.24 1.86
C ILE A 52 -4.83 4.60 2.01
N SER A 53 -5.17 5.88 1.82
CA SER A 53 -6.56 6.36 1.90
C SER A 53 -7.46 5.68 0.86
N HIS A 54 -6.99 5.62 -0.39
CA HIS A 54 -7.71 4.95 -1.48
C HIS A 54 -7.89 3.46 -1.22
N LEU A 55 -6.85 2.77 -0.75
CA LEU A 55 -6.92 1.34 -0.45
C LEU A 55 -7.91 1.06 0.69
N LYS A 56 -7.89 1.89 1.74
CA LYS A 56 -8.86 1.80 2.83
C LYS A 56 -10.30 2.00 2.32
N ARG A 57 -10.54 3.06 1.55
CA ARG A 57 -11.86 3.36 0.99
C ARG A 57 -12.34 2.24 0.06
N TYR A 58 -11.47 1.70 -0.77
CA TYR A 58 -11.78 0.57 -1.64
C TYR A 58 -12.22 -0.65 -0.81
N ASN A 59 -11.46 -1.03 0.22
CA ASN A 59 -11.82 -2.16 1.09
C ASN A 59 -13.16 -1.94 1.79
N GLU A 60 -13.40 -0.75 2.35
CA GLU A 60 -14.67 -0.42 3.02
C GLU A 60 -15.87 -0.52 2.05
N LEU A 61 -15.71 -0.01 0.83
CA LEU A 61 -16.75 -0.08 -0.20
C LEU A 61 -17.00 -1.51 -0.67
N ARG A 62 -15.94 -2.29 -0.92
CA ARG A 62 -16.04 -3.69 -1.33
C ARG A 62 -16.75 -4.51 -0.27
N ASP A 63 -16.33 -4.38 1.00
CA ASP A 63 -16.88 -5.17 2.09
C ASP A 63 -18.36 -4.80 2.35
N THR A 64 -18.70 -3.52 2.27
CA THR A 64 -20.10 -3.05 2.35
C THR A 64 -20.94 -3.59 1.19
N GLY A 65 -20.44 -3.49 -0.04
CA GLY A 65 -21.12 -4.00 -1.23
C GLY A 65 -21.35 -5.51 -1.16
N LEU A 66 -20.35 -6.26 -0.69
CA LEU A 66 -20.45 -7.70 -0.51
C LEU A 66 -21.48 -8.08 0.57
N ALA A 67 -21.52 -7.35 1.69
CA ALA A 67 -22.52 -7.55 2.73
C ALA A 67 -23.94 -7.31 2.19
N LEU A 68 -24.15 -6.24 1.42
CA LEU A 68 -25.44 -5.96 0.78
C LEU A 68 -25.84 -7.04 -0.22
N ALA A 69 -24.91 -7.48 -1.08
CA ALA A 69 -25.16 -8.56 -2.04
C ALA A 69 -25.51 -9.88 -1.33
N GLN A 70 -24.88 -10.17 -0.19
CA GLN A 70 -25.21 -11.35 0.63
C GLN A 70 -26.63 -11.26 1.19
N MET A 71 -27.05 -10.09 1.71
CA MET A 71 -28.43 -9.91 2.20
C MET A 71 -29.46 -10.14 1.09
N ILE A 72 -29.19 -9.67 -0.13
CA ILE A 72 -30.06 -9.91 -1.29
C ILE A 72 -30.10 -11.39 -1.64
N ALA A 73 -28.96 -12.07 -1.63
CA ALA A 73 -28.86 -13.50 -1.91
C ALA A 73 -29.65 -14.33 -0.89
N ASP A 74 -29.55 -13.97 0.39
CA ASP A 74 -30.28 -14.62 1.49
C ASP A 74 -31.80 -14.44 1.33
N GLU A 75 -32.27 -13.22 1.02
CA GLU A 75 -33.69 -12.91 0.78
C GLU A 75 -34.23 -13.66 -0.45
N LYS A 76 -33.42 -13.78 -1.51
CA LYS A 76 -33.79 -14.51 -2.74
C LYS A 76 -33.56 -16.03 -2.65
N ASN A 77 -32.97 -16.51 -1.55
CA ASN A 77 -32.55 -17.89 -1.36
C ASN A 77 -31.72 -18.43 -2.55
N CYS A 78 -30.74 -17.63 -2.98
CA CYS A 78 -29.81 -17.98 -4.05
C CYS A 78 -28.36 -17.76 -3.61
N LYS A 79 -27.40 -18.12 -4.45
CA LYS A 79 -25.98 -17.86 -4.19
C LYS A 79 -25.65 -16.41 -4.54
N ILE A 80 -24.76 -15.81 -3.76
CA ILE A 80 -24.28 -14.45 -4.01
C ILE A 80 -23.73 -14.24 -5.44
N LYS A 81 -23.14 -15.29 -6.04
CA LYS A 81 -22.67 -15.27 -7.44
C LYS A 81 -23.80 -14.99 -8.42
N GLU A 82 -24.99 -15.55 -8.19
CA GLU A 82 -26.17 -15.36 -9.04
C GLU A 82 -26.67 -13.90 -8.97
N VAL A 83 -26.55 -13.26 -7.80
CA VAL A 83 -26.83 -11.83 -7.63
C VAL A 83 -25.86 -10.98 -8.46
N PHE A 84 -24.57 -11.28 -8.42
CA PHE A 84 -23.57 -10.55 -9.23
C PHE A 84 -23.75 -10.79 -10.74
N GLU A 85 -24.10 -12.01 -11.16
CA GLU A 85 -24.43 -12.33 -12.55
C GLU A 85 -25.67 -11.56 -13.04
N GLU A 86 -26.72 -11.47 -12.21
CA GLU A 86 -27.92 -10.66 -12.50
C GLU A 86 -27.60 -9.17 -12.61
N MET A 87 -26.66 -8.67 -11.80
CA MET A 87 -26.15 -7.29 -11.88
C MET A 87 -25.16 -7.07 -13.04
N ASN A 88 -24.84 -8.12 -13.82
CA ASN A 88 -23.82 -8.11 -14.87
C ASN A 88 -22.45 -7.59 -14.35
N TYR A 89 -22.06 -8.05 -13.16
CA TYR A 89 -20.84 -7.65 -12.48
C TYR A 89 -19.90 -8.86 -12.25
N ASP A 90 -18.61 -8.64 -12.48
CA ASP A 90 -17.56 -9.66 -12.30
C ASP A 90 -16.91 -9.49 -10.92
N MET A 91 -16.88 -10.55 -10.12
CA MET A 91 -16.29 -10.53 -8.77
C MET A 91 -14.75 -10.53 -8.76
N SER A 92 -14.09 -10.69 -9.90
CA SER A 92 -12.64 -10.66 -9.97
C SER A 92 -12.11 -9.21 -9.96
N ASP A 93 -11.24 -8.92 -8.98
CA ASP A 93 -10.39 -7.73 -9.05
C ASP A 93 -9.40 -7.93 -10.19
N LYS A 94 -9.64 -7.24 -11.31
CA LYS A 94 -8.71 -7.25 -12.44
C LYS A 94 -7.52 -6.37 -12.08
N LEU A 95 -6.39 -7.02 -11.80
CA LEU A 95 -5.06 -6.40 -11.67
C LEU A 95 -4.57 -5.84 -13.00
#